data_AF-F8SHH6-F1
#
_entry.id   AF-F8SHH6-F1
#
_cell.length_a   1.000
_cell.length_b   1.000
_cell.length_c   1.000
_cell.angle_alpha   90.00
_cell.angle_beta   90.00
_cell.angle_gamma   90.00
#
_symmetry.space_group_name_H-M   'P 1'
#
loop_
_entity.id
_entity.type
_entity.pdbx_description
1 polymer ?
#
loop_
_entity_poly.entity_id
_entity_poly.type
_entity_poly.pdbx_seq_one_letter_code
_entity_poly.pdbx_strand_id
1 'polypeptide(L)'
;DVMYQPGHGFTSMGETKDADGKYFLSDNKFSKDRFLPVGPLHPETAQLIDISGDKMKLVADHSVWSEPHDSIIIPRNLIRTRQVYDINEFPNAVKDAKDCRVE
;
A
#
# COMPACT_ATOMS: atom_id res chain seq x y z
N ASP A 1 -4.11 16.97 12.53
CA ASP A 1 -3.49 16.12 13.56
C ASP A 1 -3.56 14.67 13.10
N VAL A 2 -2.63 13.83 13.53
CA VAL A 2 -2.52 12.42 13.14
C VAL A 2 -2.39 11.53 14.38
N MET A 3 -2.76 10.26 14.27
CA MET A 3 -2.88 9.34 15.41
C MET A 3 -2.21 7.99 15.09
N TYR A 4 -1.10 7.62 15.74
CA TYR A 4 -0.14 8.45 16.45
C TYR A 4 1.29 8.08 16.03
N GLN A 5 2.23 9.01 16.27
CA GLN A 5 3.65 8.83 15.94
C GLN A 5 3.83 8.53 14.44
N PRO A 6 3.61 9.54 13.58
CA PRO A 6 3.82 9.38 12.14
C PRO A 6 5.28 8.97 11.86
N GLY A 7 5.44 8.01 10.97
CA GLY A 7 6.70 7.69 10.32
C GLY A 7 6.83 8.47 9.02
N HIS A 8 6.77 7.76 7.89
CA HIS A 8 6.75 8.38 6.57
C HIS A 8 5.35 8.82 6.16
N GLY A 9 5.29 9.67 5.14
CA GLY A 9 4.04 10.06 4.51
C GLY A 9 4.20 10.31 3.02
N PHE A 10 3.13 10.03 2.28
CA PHE A 10 3.17 9.87 0.82
C PHE A 10 2.04 10.64 0.17
N THR A 11 2.34 11.41 -0.86
CA THR A 11 1.29 12.08 -1.65
C THR A 11 1.01 11.31 -2.93
N SER A 12 -0.22 11.40 -3.44
CA SER A 12 -0.57 10.85 -4.75
C SER A 12 0.32 11.45 -5.85
N MET A 13 1.02 10.57 -6.58
CA MET A 13 2.04 10.92 -7.58
C MET A 13 3.23 11.74 -7.04
N GLY A 14 3.43 11.77 -5.71
CA GLY A 14 4.37 12.65 -5.02
C GLY A 14 5.84 12.50 -5.39
N GLU A 15 6.25 11.29 -5.80
CA GLU A 15 7.63 11.00 -6.23
C GLU A 15 7.85 11.19 -7.75
N THR A 16 6.93 11.87 -8.42
CA THR A 16 6.97 12.10 -9.86
C THR A 16 6.86 13.58 -10.19
N LYS A 17 7.01 13.93 -11.47
CA LYS A 17 6.73 15.29 -11.97
C LYS A 17 5.22 15.60 -12.03
N ASP A 18 4.37 14.60 -11.87
CA ASP A 18 2.92 14.68 -12.03
C ASP A 18 2.19 14.66 -10.67
N ALA A 19 2.83 15.14 -9.60
CA ALA A 19 2.22 15.27 -8.27
C ALA A 19 0.89 16.05 -8.35
N ASP A 20 -0.20 15.43 -7.89
CA ASP A 20 -1.56 15.92 -8.17
C ASP A 20 -2.23 16.67 -7.02
N GLY A 21 -1.62 16.66 -5.83
CA GLY A 21 -2.09 17.38 -4.65
C GLY A 21 -3.45 16.92 -4.13
N LYS A 22 -3.88 15.66 -4.38
CA LYS A 22 -5.21 15.18 -3.97
C LYS A 22 -5.22 14.46 -2.62
N TYR A 23 -4.30 13.52 -2.44
CA TYR A 23 -4.26 12.68 -1.24
C TYR A 23 -2.87 12.67 -0.62
N PHE A 24 -2.85 12.60 0.71
CA PHE A 24 -1.68 12.33 1.53
C PHE A 24 -1.99 11.13 2.45
N LEU A 25 -1.09 10.16 2.51
CA LEU A 25 -1.16 9.02 3.40
C LEU A 25 -0.09 9.18 4.49
N SER A 26 -0.50 9.15 5.75
CA SER A 26 0.41 9.18 6.91
C SER A 26 0.47 7.79 7.54
N ASP A 27 1.66 7.17 7.53
CA ASP A 27 1.87 5.86 8.14
C ASP A 27 2.35 6.02 9.58
N ASN A 28 1.47 5.72 10.53
CA ASN A 28 1.64 6.00 11.94
C ASN A 28 1.97 4.72 12.72
N LYS A 29 2.98 4.81 13.59
CA LYS A 29 3.63 3.65 14.23
C LYS A 29 2.90 3.11 15.46
N PHE A 30 1.96 3.87 16.04
CA PHE A 30 1.16 3.40 17.16
C PHE A 30 -0.31 3.72 16.96
N SER A 31 -1.14 2.68 16.82
CA SER A 31 -2.60 2.83 16.66
C SER A 31 -3.35 3.12 17.97
N LYS A 32 -2.81 2.71 19.11
CA LYS A 32 -3.44 2.92 20.44
C LYS A 32 -4.93 2.55 20.44
N ASP A 33 -5.80 3.53 20.63
CA ASP A 33 -7.25 3.42 20.80
C ASP A 33 -8.03 3.68 19.50
N ARG A 34 -7.37 3.76 18.34
CA ARG A 34 -8.03 4.00 17.04
C ARG A 34 -8.86 2.81 16.55
N PHE A 35 -8.57 1.60 17.06
CA PHE A 35 -9.23 0.36 16.65
C PHE A 35 -9.70 -0.45 17.86
N LEU A 36 -10.50 -1.49 17.61
CA LEU A 36 -10.86 -2.46 18.65
C LEU A 36 -9.58 -3.14 19.19
N PRO A 37 -9.51 -3.41 20.51
CA PRO A 37 -8.34 -4.05 21.10
C PRO A 37 -8.21 -5.50 20.60
N VAL A 38 -7.00 -5.88 20.19
CA VAL A 38 -6.70 -7.20 19.59
C VAL A 38 -5.58 -7.97 20.31
N GLY A 39 -5.25 -7.56 21.53
CA GLY A 39 -4.19 -8.16 22.34
C GLY A 39 -2.94 -7.28 22.43
N PRO A 40 -1.80 -7.82 22.91
CA PRO A 40 -0.60 -7.03 23.16
C PRO A 40 0.02 -6.41 21.90
N LEU A 41 -0.04 -7.12 20.77
CA LEU A 41 0.46 -6.65 19.49
C LEU A 41 -0.65 -5.93 18.74
N HIS A 42 -0.51 -4.62 18.64
CA HIS A 42 -1.47 -3.74 17.96
C HIS A 42 -1.07 -3.57 16.49
N PRO A 43 -2.02 -3.30 15.57
CA PRO A 43 -1.68 -2.89 14.21
C PRO A 43 -1.13 -1.46 14.19
N GLU A 44 -0.50 -1.06 13.10
CA GLU A 44 -0.21 0.33 12.79
C GLU A 44 -1.45 1.04 12.19
N THR A 45 -1.37 2.34 11.97
CA THR A 45 -2.46 3.14 11.38
C THR A 45 -1.99 3.83 10.11
N ALA A 46 -2.61 3.51 8.98
CA ALA A 46 -2.47 4.27 7.75
C ALA A 46 -3.64 5.27 7.66
N GLN A 47 -3.33 6.56 7.76
CA GLN A 47 -4.33 7.63 7.74
C GLN A 47 -4.37 8.31 6.38
N LEU A 48 -5.50 8.18 5.68
CA LEU A 48 -5.73 8.88 4.42
C LEU A 48 -6.27 10.29 4.70
N ILE A 49 -5.61 11.28 4.12
CA ILE A 49 -5.87 12.69 4.30
C ILE A 49 -6.13 13.31 2.92
N ASP A 50 -7.29 13.94 2.76
CA ASP A 50 -7.61 14.77 1.60
C ASP A 50 -6.89 16.11 1.72
N ILE A 51 -6.05 16.41 0.73
CA ILE A 51 -5.24 17.64 0.61
C ILE A 51 -5.64 18.47 -0.62
N SER A 52 -6.78 18.17 -1.25
CA SER A 52 -7.23 18.81 -2.50
C SER A 52 -7.68 20.27 -2.35
N GLY A 53 -7.84 20.76 -1.12
CA GLY A 53 -8.17 22.15 -0.82
C GLY A 53 -7.27 22.75 0.25
N ASP A 54 -7.57 23.98 0.67
CA ASP A 54 -6.71 24.77 1.55
C ASP A 54 -6.49 24.17 2.95
N LYS A 55 -7.36 23.25 3.39
CA LYS A 55 -7.27 22.60 4.69
C LYS A 55 -7.27 21.09 4.53
N MET A 56 -6.26 20.45 5.11
CA MET A 56 -6.16 19.00 5.21
C MET A 56 -7.33 18.41 6.00
N LYS A 57 -7.92 17.33 5.48
CA LYS A 57 -9.02 16.63 6.13
C LYS A 57 -8.68 15.14 6.25
N LEU A 58 -8.63 14.64 7.48
CA LEU A 58 -8.57 13.21 7.72
C LEU A 58 -9.87 12.57 7.22
N VAL A 59 -9.77 11.62 6.28
CA VAL A 59 -10.93 10.98 5.65
C VAL A 59 -11.07 9.50 6.01
N ALA A 60 -9.98 8.81 6.37
CA ALA A 60 -10.04 7.42 6.79
C ALA A 60 -8.84 7.00 7.65
N ASP A 61 -9.10 6.12 8.61
CA ASP A 61 -8.08 5.35 9.32
C ASP A 61 -8.18 3.89 8.88
N HIS A 62 -7.06 3.26 8.53
CA HIS A 62 -6.98 1.84 8.22
C HIS A 62 -5.94 1.16 9.10
N SER A 63 -6.32 0.03 9.69
CA SER A 63 -5.37 -0.85 10.38
C SER A 63 -4.49 -1.54 9.35
N VAL A 64 -3.17 -1.49 9.54
CA VAL A 64 -2.20 -2.14 8.65
C VAL A 64 -1.24 -3.01 9.45
N TRP A 65 -0.63 -3.98 8.76
CA TRP A 65 0.28 -4.99 9.30
C TRP A 65 1.32 -5.37 8.24
N SER A 66 2.58 -5.71 8.53
CA SER A 66 3.42 -5.50 9.72
C SER A 66 4.23 -4.22 9.51
N GLU A 67 3.83 -3.11 10.12
CA GLU A 67 4.51 -1.81 10.04
C GLU A 67 5.01 -1.44 8.62
N PRO A 68 4.11 -1.17 7.65
CA PRO A 68 4.54 -0.61 6.37
C PRO A 68 5.46 0.60 6.60
N HIS A 69 6.63 0.55 5.96
CA HIS A 69 7.62 1.61 6.09
C HIS A 69 7.43 2.68 5.02
N ASP A 70 7.09 2.26 3.81
CA ASP A 70 7.04 3.14 2.64
C ASP A 70 5.92 2.74 1.69
N SER A 71 5.37 3.69 0.93
CA SER A 71 4.26 3.50 -0.01
C SER A 71 4.31 4.49 -1.17
N ILE A 72 3.88 4.04 -2.35
CA ILE A 72 3.72 4.89 -3.53
C ILE A 72 2.27 4.82 -3.99
N ILE A 73 1.68 5.99 -4.28
CA ILE A 73 0.29 6.11 -4.73
C ILE A 73 0.28 6.54 -6.20
N ILE A 74 -0.27 5.70 -7.07
CA ILE A 74 -0.37 5.94 -8.51
C ILE A 74 -1.81 5.79 -9.04
N PRO A 75 -2.19 6.54 -10.08
CA PRO A 75 -3.45 6.38 -10.79
C PRO A 75 -3.61 4.99 -11.40
N ARG A 76 -4.83 4.45 -11.30
CA ARG A 76 -5.24 3.16 -11.86
C ARG A 76 -4.88 3.00 -13.34
N ASN A 77 -4.97 4.06 -14.14
CA ASN A 77 -4.71 4.00 -15.58
C ASN A 77 -3.22 3.86 -15.94
N LEU A 78 -2.28 4.03 -15.00
CA LEU A 78 -0.85 3.80 -15.23
C LEU A 78 -0.45 2.33 -15.07
N ILE A 79 -1.26 1.52 -14.39
CA ILE A 79 -0.99 0.10 -14.18
C ILE A 79 -1.90 -0.75 -15.07
N ARG A 80 -1.27 -1.63 -15.84
CA ARG A 80 -1.96 -2.68 -16.59
C ARG A 80 -1.41 -4.04 -16.17
N THR A 81 -2.23 -4.81 -15.48
CA THR A 81 -1.90 -6.19 -15.10
C THR A 81 -2.36 -7.18 -16.17
N ARG A 82 -1.66 -8.30 -16.27
CA ARG A 82 -2.11 -9.47 -17.04
C ARG A 82 -3.09 -10.28 -16.18
N GLN A 83 -4.09 -10.90 -16.82
CA GLN A 83 -5.04 -11.78 -16.14
C GLN A 83 -4.56 -13.24 -16.09
N VAL A 84 -3.81 -13.64 -17.12
CA VAL A 84 -3.28 -15.00 -17.27
C VAL A 84 -1.79 -14.87 -17.56
N TYR A 85 -0.98 -15.70 -16.90
CA TYR A 85 0.45 -15.78 -17.16
C TYR A 85 0.71 -16.55 -18.45
N ASP A 86 1.73 -16.14 -19.21
CA ASP A 86 2.26 -16.94 -20.31
C ASP A 86 3.19 -18.01 -19.74
N ILE A 87 2.89 -19.29 -20.00
CA ILE A 87 3.71 -20.43 -19.57
C ILE A 87 5.15 -20.34 -20.09
N ASN A 88 5.38 -19.61 -21.20
CA ASN A 88 6.71 -19.40 -21.77
C ASN A 88 7.59 -18.48 -20.92
N GLU A 89 7.05 -17.76 -19.93
CA GLU A 89 7.83 -16.88 -19.05
C GLU A 89 8.46 -17.58 -17.86
N PHE A 90 8.07 -18.82 -17.57
CA PHE A 90 8.62 -19.57 -16.45
C PHE A 90 9.81 -20.42 -16.93
N PRO A 91 11.04 -20.15 -16.46
CA PRO A 91 12.23 -20.88 -16.92
C PRO A 91 12.16 -22.40 -16.68
N ASN A 92 11.36 -22.82 -15.70
CA ASN A 92 11.15 -24.20 -15.31
C ASN A 92 9.78 -24.75 -15.72
N ALA A 93 9.12 -24.14 -16.72
CA ALA A 93 7.82 -24.59 -17.18
C ALA A 93 7.88 -26.02 -17.74
N VAL A 94 7.00 -26.88 -17.24
CA VAL A 94 6.69 -28.18 -17.82
C VAL A 94 5.50 -28.01 -18.75
N LYS A 95 5.70 -28.18 -20.06
CA LYS A 95 4.66 -27.95 -21.08
C LYS A 95 4.04 -29.26 -21.58
N ASP A 96 4.76 -30.36 -21.45
CA ASP A 96 4.33 -31.69 -21.80
C ASP A 96 4.66 -32.67 -20.67
N ALA A 97 3.89 -33.76 -20.56
CA ALA A 97 4.10 -34.79 -19.55
C ALA A 97 5.49 -35.43 -19.64
N LYS A 98 6.11 -35.48 -20.83
CA LYS A 98 7.48 -35.98 -21.01
C LYS A 98 8.55 -35.07 -20.40
N ASP A 99 8.22 -33.80 -20.18
CA ASP A 99 9.13 -32.81 -19.60
C ASP A 99 9.14 -32.89 -18.06
N CYS A 100 8.23 -33.70 -17.47
CA CYS A 100 8.23 -34.03 -16.05
C CYS A 100 9.47 -34.86 -15.68
N ARG A 101 10.14 -34.48 -14.60
CA ARG A 101 11.27 -35.21 -14.02
C ARG A 101 11.12 -35.30 -12.51
N VAL A 102 11.60 -36.40 -11.93
CA VAL A 102 11.74 -36.57 -10.47
C VAL A 102 13.23 -36.43 -10.19
N GLU A 103 13.59 -35.37 -9.46
CA GLU A 103 14.94 -35.13 -8.94
C GLU A 103 14.99 -35.46 -7.45
#